data_AF-A0A2N2SMK5-F1
#
_entry.id   AF-A0A2N2SMK5-F1
#
_cell.length_a   1.000
_cell.length_b   1.000
_cell.length_c   1.000
_cell.angle_alpha   90.00
_cell.angle_beta   90.00
_cell.angle_gamma   90.00
#
_symmetry.space_group_name_H-M   'P 1'
#
loop_
_entity.id
_entity.type
_entity.pdbx_description
1 polymer ?
#
loop_
_entity_poly.entity_id
_entity_poly.type
_entity_poly.pdbx_seq_one_letter_code
_entity_poly.pdbx_strand_id
1 'polypeptide(L)' 'MERESMEFDVLIVGGGPAGLAAAIRLRQQAEAKGQDISVCLIEKGAEIGAHILSGAVMDPRALTELF' A
#
# COMPACT_ATOMS: atom_id res chain seq x y z
N MET A 1 8.87 20.68 20.94
CA MET A 1 9.13 19.43 20.20
C MET A 1 8.96 19.76 18.74
N GLU A 2 10.05 19.69 17.97
CA GLU A 2 10.03 19.89 16.53
C GLU A 2 9.45 18.63 15.86
N ARG A 3 8.61 18.79 14.84
CA ARG A 3 8.04 17.66 14.09
C ARG A 3 8.93 17.37 12.90
N GLU A 4 9.43 16.15 12.78
CA GLU A 4 10.10 15.70 11.56
C GLU A 4 9.09 15.57 10.41
N SER A 5 9.54 15.85 9.19
CA SER A 5 8.72 15.77 7.98
C SER A 5 9.51 15.14 6.84
N MET A 6 8.81 14.39 6.00
CA MET A 6 9.35 13.73 4.80
C MET A 6 8.34 13.93 3.66
N GLU A 7 8.84 14.13 2.44
CA GLU A 7 8.01 14.32 1.26
C GLU A 7 7.86 13.01 0.47
N PHE A 8 6.64 12.75 0.01
CA PHE A 8 6.30 11.63 -0.86
C PHE A 8 5.24 12.09 -1.87
N ASP A 9 5.25 11.52 -3.08
CA ASP A 9 4.21 11.79 -4.08
C ASP A 9 2.86 11.22 -3.64
N VAL A 10 2.89 10.06 -2.98
CA VAL A 10 1.71 9.41 -2.41
C VAL A 10 2.01 8.85 -1.03
N LEU A 11 1.19 9.23 -0.04
CA LEU A 11 1.16 8.64 1.29
C LEU A 11 -0.12 7.80 1.47
N ILE A 12 0.05 6.53 1.84
CA ILE A 12 -1.04 5.59 2.13
C ILE A 12 -1.01 5.27 3.63
N VAL A 13 -2.15 5.48 4.30
CA VAL A 13 -2.30 5.19 5.72
C VAL A 13 -3.08 3.88 5.90
N GLY A 14 -2.38 2.85 6.39
CA GLY A 14 -2.91 1.51 6.64
C GLY A 14 -2.33 0.45 5.70
N GLY A 15 -1.70 -0.58 6.27
CA GLY A 15 -1.10 -1.73 5.59
C GLY A 15 -2.04 -2.91 5.41
N GLY A 16 -3.33 -2.65 5.25
CA GLY A 16 -4.32 -3.68 4.92
C GLY A 16 -4.37 -4.01 3.42
N PRO A 17 -5.24 -4.95 3.00
CA PRO A 17 -5.35 -5.37 1.59
C PRO A 17 -5.58 -4.20 0.62
N ALA A 18 -6.43 -3.24 0.99
CA ALA A 18 -6.72 -2.08 0.15
C ALA A 18 -5.52 -1.14 -0.01
N GLY A 19 -4.81 -0.83 1.09
CA GLY A 19 -3.64 0.05 1.07
C GLY A 19 -2.48 -0.57 0.28
N LEU A 20 -2.23 -1.86 0.49
CA LEU A 20 -1.23 -2.61 -0.26
C LEU A 20 -1.59 -2.71 -1.75
N ALA A 21 -2.84 -3.01 -2.09
CA ALA A 21 -3.29 -3.05 -3.48
C ALA A 21 -3.12 -1.69 -4.19
N ALA A 22 -3.46 -0.58 -3.52
CA ALA A 22 -3.25 0.75 -4.04
C ALA A 22 -1.75 1.05 -4.26
N ALA A 23 -0.90 0.74 -3.28
CA ALA A 23 0.55 0.94 -3.39
C ALA A 23 1.15 0.16 -4.56
N ILE A 24 0.78 -1.11 -4.71
CA ILE A 24 1.23 -2.00 -5.78
C ILE A 24 0.78 -1.47 -7.14
N ARG A 25 -0.52 -1.16 -7.30
CA ARG A 25 -1.04 -0.68 -8.58
C ARG A 25 -0.43 0.66 -8.99
N LEU A 26 -0.21 1.57 -8.05
CA LEU A 26 0.47 2.86 -8.33
C LEU A 26 1.88 2.64 -8.86
N ARG A 27 2.67 1.77 -8.21
CA ARG A 27 4.03 1.46 -8.68
C ARG A 27 4.03 0.76 -10.04
N GLN A 28 3.14 -0.20 -10.27
CA GLN A 28 2.97 -0.84 -11.59
C GLN A 28 2.62 0.17 -12.69
N GLN A 29 1.72 1.11 -12.42
CA GLN A 29 1.32 2.14 -13.38
C GLN A 29 2.45 3.14 -13.65
N ALA A 30 3.23 3.49 -12.62
CA ALA A 30 4.38 4.37 -12.77
C ALA A 30 5.47 3.70 -13.62
N GLU A 31 5.78 2.43 -13.33
CA GLU A 31 6.74 1.64 -14.11
C GLU A 31 6.32 1.51 -15.58
N ALA A 32 5.04 1.20 -15.85
CA ALA A 32 4.50 1.13 -17.20
C ALA A 32 4.59 2.46 -17.97
N LYS A 33 4.61 3.60 -17.26
CA LYS A 33 4.73 4.95 -17.84
C LYS A 33 6.18 5.46 -17.83
N GLY A 34 7.14 4.70 -17.32
CA GLY A 34 8.52 5.17 -17.12
C GLY A 34 8.63 6.35 -16.14
N GLN A 35 7.71 6.44 -15.19
CA GLN A 35 7.70 7.47 -14.15
C GLN A 35 8.29 6.90 -12.87
N ASP A 36 9.13 7.68 -12.19
CA ASP A 36 9.54 7.37 -10.82
C ASP A 36 8.67 8.18 -9.86
N ILE A 37 7.93 7.49 -8.99
CA ILE A 37 7.08 8.08 -7.97
C ILE A 37 7.41 7.47 -6.60
N SER A 38 7.52 8.31 -5.60
CA SER A 38 7.71 7.91 -4.22
C SER A 38 6.36 7.57 -3.57
N VAL A 39 6.16 6.30 -3.23
CA VAL A 39 4.96 5.81 -2.54
C VAL A 39 5.35 5.34 -1.15
N CYS A 40 4.83 6.00 -0.13
CA CYS A 40 5.01 5.59 1.27
C CYS A 40 3.72 4.97 1.81
N LEU A 41 3.84 3.79 2.38
CA LEU A 41 2.77 3.15 3.12
C LEU A 41 3.17 3.04 4.59
N ILE A 42 2.28 3.50 5.47
CA ILE A 42 2.48 3.39 6.93
C ILE A 42 1.43 2.46 7.52
N GLU A 43 1.85 1.66 8.50
CA GLU A 43 0.98 0.76 9.26
C GLU A 43 1.30 0.93 10.76
N LYS A 44 0.25 0.83 11.59
CA LYS A 44 0.38 0.89 13.05
C LYS A 44 1.06 -0.36 13.63
N GLY A 45 0.86 -1.50 12.98
CA GLY A 45 1.46 -2.79 13.36
C GLY A 45 2.98 -2.72 13.35
N ALA A 46 3.60 -3.47 14.26
CA ALA A 46 5.06 -3.66 14.24
C ALA A 46 5.52 -4.31 12.94
N GLU A 47 4.63 -5.08 12.31
CA GLU A 47 4.80 -5.75 11.04
C GLU A 47 3.50 -5.64 10.23
N ILE A 48 3.61 -5.70 8.89
CA ILE A 48 2.44 -5.74 8.01
C ILE A 48 1.61 -6.97 8.35
N GLY A 49 0.30 -6.77 8.56
CA GLY A 49 -0.61 -7.85 8.91
C GLY A 49 -0.82 -8.05 10.41
N ALA A 50 0.00 -7.48 11.30
CA ALA A 50 -0.11 -7.68 12.75
C ALA A 50 -1.46 -7.21 13.34
N HIS A 51 -2.18 -6.31 12.66
CA HIS A 51 -3.51 -5.86 13.04
C HIS A 51 -4.63 -6.29 12.08
N ILE A 52 -4.35 -7.17 11.11
CA ILE A 52 -5.38 -7.68 10.22
C ILE A 52 -6.12 -8.81 10.93
N LEU A 53 -7.43 -8.65 11.09
CA LEU A 53 -8.34 -9.69 11.57
C LEU A 53 -9.42 -9.92 10.50
N SER A 54 -9.56 -11.16 10.06
CA SER A 54 -10.55 -11.53 9.04
C SER A 54 -10.89 -13.02 9.13
N GLY A 55 -12.09 -13.39 8.68
CA GLY A 55 -12.43 -14.80 8.40
C GLY A 55 -11.76 -15.35 7.14
N ALA A 56 -11.09 -14.49 6.36
CA ALA A 56 -10.26 -14.83 5.19
C ALA A 56 -10.97 -15.63 4.07
N VAL A 57 -12.31 -15.55 3.98
CA VAL A 57 -13.06 -16.03 2.81
C VAL A 57 -13.17 -14.87 1.83
N MET A 58 -12.45 -14.97 0.72
CA MET A 58 -12.30 -13.89 -0.25
C MET A 58 -12.46 -14.41 -1.68
N ASP A 59 -13.08 -13.58 -2.51
CA ASP A 59 -13.16 -13.78 -3.95
C ASP A 59 -11.81 -13.46 -4.62
N PRO A 60 -11.18 -14.41 -5.33
CA PRO A 60 -9.83 -14.23 -5.88
C PRO A 60 -9.74 -13.22 -7.04
N ARG A 61 -10.87 -12.82 -7.64
CA ARG A 61 -10.88 -11.95 -8.84
C ARG A 61 -10.00 -10.70 -8.69
N ALA A 62 -10.06 -10.02 -7.54
CA ALA A 62 -9.30 -8.80 -7.30
C ALA A 62 -7.78 -9.05 -7.20
N LEU A 63 -7.34 -10.20 -6.67
CA LEU A 63 -5.92 -10.55 -6.65
C LEU A 63 -5.41 -10.90 -8.04
N THR A 64 -6.22 -11.62 -8.83
CA THR A 64 -5.91 -11.96 -10.23
C THR A 64 -5.83 -10.73 -11.13
N GLU A 65 -6.57 -9.65 -10.83
CA GLU A 65 -6.43 -8.40 -11.56
C GLU A 65 -5.14 -7.65 -11.17
N LEU A 66 -4.71 -7.77 -9.91
CA LEU A 66 -3.59 -7.02 -9.35
C LEU A 66 -2.21 -7.60 -9.74
N PHE A 67 -2.09 -8.92 -9.85
CA PHE A 67 -0.83 -9.64 -10.12
C PHE A 67 -0.95 -10.52 -11.38
#